data_AF-A0A4P9X6J4-F1
#
_entry.id   AF-A0A4P9X6J4-F1
#
_cell.length_a   1.000
_cell.length_b   1.000
_cell.length_c   1.000
_cell.angle_alpha   90.00
_cell.angle_beta   90.00
_cell.angle_gamma   90.00
#
_symmetry.space_group_name_H-M   'P 1'
#
loop_
_entity.id
_entity.type
_entity.pdbx_description
1 polymer ?
#
loop_
_entity_poly.entity_id
_entity_poly.type
_entity_poly.pdbx_seq_one_letter_code
_entity_poly.pdbx_strand_id
1 'polypeptide(L)'
;MVDRSGASAARPAAAAMPAHILTPKQQIEHQISNERYLRQHPEVHTIIRCLTRQIMKHQPDHIEPFLCEFVASEAFDTALARLQTRGAATASPP
;
A
#
# COMPACT_ATOMS: atom_id res chain seq x y z
N MET A 1 -37.35 35.52 23.51
CA MET A 1 -36.98 35.14 22.13
C MET A 1 -35.47 35.12 22.09
N VAL A 2 -34.87 33.94 21.91
CA VAL A 2 -33.42 33.74 22.11
C VAL A 2 -32.73 33.80 20.75
N ASP A 3 -31.79 34.73 20.62
CA ASP A 3 -30.86 34.86 19.49
C ASP A 3 -30.12 33.55 19.20
N ARG A 4 -30.10 33.13 17.94
CA ARG A 4 -29.17 32.10 17.44
C ARG A 4 -28.30 32.71 16.35
N SER A 5 -27.30 33.43 16.81
CA SER A 5 -26.09 33.75 16.06
C SER A 5 -25.32 32.44 15.83
N GLY A 6 -25.40 31.90 14.62
CA GLY A 6 -24.64 30.72 14.18
C GLY A 6 -23.55 31.16 13.23
N ALA A 7 -22.42 31.59 13.78
CA ALA A 7 -21.21 31.92 13.03
C ALA A 7 -20.78 30.71 12.17
N SER A 8 -20.91 30.84 10.86
CA SER A 8 -20.35 29.92 9.88
C SER A 8 -18.82 30.08 9.90
N ALA A 9 -18.17 29.26 10.72
CA ALA A 9 -16.72 29.14 10.71
C ALA A 9 -16.30 28.49 9.39
N ALA A 10 -15.87 29.33 8.45
CA ALA A 10 -15.21 28.91 7.22
C ALA A 10 -14.05 27.98 7.58
N ARG A 11 -14.13 26.72 7.14
CA ARG A 11 -13.04 25.75 7.27
C ARG A 11 -11.80 26.34 6.60
N PRO A 12 -10.65 26.47 7.27
CA PRO A 12 -9.43 26.88 6.60
C PRO A 12 -9.10 25.82 5.54
N ALA A 13 -8.93 26.28 4.30
CA ALA A 13 -8.43 25.48 3.21
C ALA A 13 -7.14 24.80 3.68
N ALA A 14 -7.13 23.46 3.68
CA ALA A 14 -5.94 22.68 3.93
C ALA A 14 -4.84 23.20 3.02
N ALA A 15 -3.77 23.71 3.63
CA ALA A 15 -2.58 24.17 2.92
C ALA A 15 -2.15 23.04 1.97
N ALA A 16 -2.23 23.29 0.67
CA ALA A 16 -1.77 22.38 -0.35
C ALA A 16 -0.28 22.13 -0.10
N MET A 17 0.06 20.94 0.41
CA MET A 17 1.46 20.56 0.53
C MET A 17 2.06 20.56 -0.87
N PRO A 18 3.21 21.20 -1.10
CA PRO A 18 3.85 21.19 -2.40
C PRO A 18 4.20 19.75 -2.75
N ALA A 19 3.66 19.24 -3.87
CA ALA A 19 4.05 17.96 -4.42
C ALA A 19 5.57 17.98 -4.62
N HIS A 20 6.30 17.22 -3.82
CA HIS A 20 7.75 17.22 -3.86
C HIS A 20 8.19 16.47 -5.12
N ILE A 21 8.36 17.20 -6.22
CA ILE A 21 8.85 16.64 -7.48
C ILE A 21 10.34 16.32 -7.26
N LEU A 22 10.64 15.04 -7.08
CA LEU A 22 12.01 14.55 -7.00
C LEU A 22 12.75 14.90 -8.29
N THR A 23 13.96 15.45 -8.17
CA THR A 23 14.85 15.61 -9.33
C THR A 23 15.19 14.24 -9.94
N PRO A 24 15.55 14.14 -11.23
CA PRO A 24 15.87 12.86 -11.85
C PRO A 24 16.96 12.07 -11.10
N LYS A 25 17.96 12.77 -10.56
CA LYS A 25 19.01 12.15 -9.73
C LYS A 25 18.44 11.54 -8.45
N GLN A 26 17.56 12.28 -7.75
CA GLN A 26 16.90 11.78 -6.55
C GLN A 26 15.95 10.62 -6.85
N GLN A 27 15.29 10.61 -8.01
CA GLN A 27 14.46 9.47 -8.44
C GLN A 27 15.30 8.20 -8.63
N ILE A 28 16.48 8.32 -9.25
CA ILE A 28 17.41 7.18 -9.43
C ILE A 28 17.90 6.67 -8.07
N GLU A 29 18.34 7.57 -7.19
CA GLU A 29 18.78 7.20 -5.83
C GLU A 29 17.66 6.51 -5.04
N HIS A 30 16.43 7.00 -5.17
CA HIS A 30 15.26 6.40 -4.55
C HIS A 30 14.93 5.02 -5.12
N GLN A 31 15.03 4.82 -6.44
CA GLN A 31 14.85 3.52 -7.07
C GLN A 31 15.90 2.50 -6.60
N ILE A 32 17.17 2.90 -6.54
CA ILE A 32 18.26 2.04 -6.03
C ILE A 32 17.99 1.66 -4.57
N SER A 33 17.55 2.62 -3.75
CA SER A 33 17.19 2.38 -2.35
C SER A 33 16.05 1.37 -2.24
N ASN A 34 14.98 1.54 -3.03
CA ASN A 34 13.83 0.64 -3.05
C ASN A 34 14.23 -0.78 -3.45
N GLU A 35 15.04 -0.93 -4.50
CA GLU A 35 15.53 -2.26 -4.88
C GLU A 35 16.37 -2.92 -3.79
N ARG A 36 17.26 -2.15 -3.14
CA ARG A 36 18.07 -2.66 -2.04
C ARG A 36 17.17 -3.12 -0.88
N TYR A 37 16.17 -2.32 -0.54
CA TYR A 37 15.20 -2.64 0.50
C TYR A 37 14.43 -3.92 0.16
N LEU A 38 13.91 -4.04 -1.07
CA LEU A 38 13.19 -5.24 -1.52
C LEU A 38 14.06 -6.51 -1.51
N ARG A 39 15.37 -6.40 -1.77
CA ARG A 39 16.32 -7.52 -1.65
C ARG A 39 16.55 -7.93 -0.20
N GLN A 40 16.54 -6.97 0.72
CA GLN A 40 16.73 -7.21 2.16
C GLN A 40 15.46 -7.73 2.85
N HIS A 41 14.28 -7.43 2.28
CA HIS A 41 12.97 -7.73 2.85
C HIS A 41 12.11 -8.61 1.93
N PRO A 42 12.42 -9.92 1.79
CA PRO A 42 11.63 -10.84 0.95
C PRO A 42 10.17 -10.99 1.38
N GLU A 43 9.85 -10.69 2.64
CA GLU A 43 8.49 -10.62 3.18
C GLU A 43 7.66 -9.52 2.50
N VAL A 44 8.26 -8.36 2.22
CA VAL A 44 7.60 -7.25 1.54
C VAL A 44 7.25 -7.64 0.10
N HIS A 45 8.18 -8.31 -0.59
CA HIS A 45 7.91 -8.85 -1.92
C HIS A 45 6.74 -9.87 -1.91
N THR A 46 6.64 -10.68 -0.86
CA THR A 46 5.55 -11.65 -0.68
C THR A 46 4.20 -10.95 -0.48
N ILE A 47 4.17 -9.89 0.35
CA ILE A 47 2.98 -9.08 0.58
C ILE A 47 2.54 -8.40 -0.72
N ILE A 48 3.45 -7.72 -1.42
CA ILE A 48 3.16 -7.05 -2.70
C ILE A 48 2.55 -8.06 -3.68
N ARG A 49 3.19 -9.23 -3.85
CA ARG A 49 2.69 -10.29 -4.74
C ARG A 49 1.31 -10.78 -4.33
N CYS A 50 1.01 -10.87 -3.03
CA CYS A 50 -0.31 -11.22 -2.52
C CYS A 50 -1.35 -10.19 -2.96
N LEU A 51 -1.10 -8.92 -2.66
CA LEU A 51 -2.00 -7.82 -2.97
C LEU A 51 -2.23 -7.70 -4.49
N THR A 52 -1.17 -7.73 -5.29
CA THR A 52 -1.26 -7.67 -6.75
C THR A 52 -2.12 -8.79 -7.31
N ARG A 53 -1.97 -10.03 -6.81
CA ARG A 53 -2.83 -11.15 -7.26
C ARG A 53 -4.30 -10.91 -6.99
N GLN A 54 -4.63 -10.32 -5.84
CA GLN A 54 -6.02 -10.07 -5.47
C GLN A 54 -6.60 -8.90 -6.26
N ILE A 55 -5.83 -7.84 -6.49
CA ILE A 55 -6.24 -6.75 -7.37
C ILE A 55 -6.50 -7.28 -8.78
N MET A 56 -5.60 -8.09 -9.35
CA MET A 56 -5.78 -8.66 -10.69
C MET A 56 -6.97 -9.62 -10.79
N LYS A 57 -7.27 -10.33 -9.70
CA LYS A 57 -8.40 -11.27 -9.62
C LYS A 57 -9.74 -10.55 -9.51
N HIS A 58 -9.82 -9.52 -8.68
CA HIS A 58 -11.07 -8.83 -8.37
C HIS A 58 -11.33 -7.60 -9.25
N GLN A 59 -10.29 -7.05 -9.87
CA GLN A 59 -10.31 -5.85 -10.72
C GLN A 59 -11.18 -4.72 -10.12
N PRO A 60 -10.88 -4.29 -8.89
CA PRO A 60 -11.71 -3.29 -8.21
C PRO A 60 -11.63 -1.95 -8.94
N ASP A 61 -12.74 -1.24 -9.01
CA ASP A 61 -12.80 0.12 -9.57
C ASP A 61 -11.91 1.11 -8.78
N HIS A 62 -11.74 0.85 -7.48
CA HIS A 62 -10.90 1.63 -6.58
C HIS A 62 -9.96 0.72 -5.79
N ILE A 63 -8.66 0.81 -6.07
CA ILE A 63 -7.64 -0.05 -5.47
C ILE A 63 -7.50 0.20 -3.96
N GLU A 64 -7.46 1.46 -3.53
CA GLU A 64 -7.17 1.80 -2.13
C GLU A 64 -8.23 1.30 -1.14
N PRO A 65 -9.55 1.56 -1.34
CA PRO A 65 -10.59 1.00 -0.48
C PRO A 65 -10.57 -0.54 -0.45
N PHE A 66 -10.40 -1.17 -1.61
CA PHE A 66 -10.31 -2.62 -1.72
C PHE A 66 -9.14 -3.18 -0.90
N LEU A 67 -7.96 -2.55 -0.96
CA LEU A 67 -6.80 -2.99 -0.21
C LEU A 67 -6.99 -2.83 1.30
N CYS A 68 -7.58 -1.71 1.75
CA CYS A 68 -7.89 -1.50 3.16
C CYS A 68 -8.82 -2.58 3.70
N GLU A 69 -9.89 -2.91 2.96
CA GLU A 69 -10.82 -3.97 3.33
C GLU A 69 -10.16 -5.36 3.30
N PHE A 70 -9.39 -5.64 2.25
CA PHE A 70 -8.76 -6.94 2.08
C PHE A 70 -7.70 -7.19 3.17
N VAL A 71 -6.81 -6.22 3.44
CA VAL A 71 -5.77 -6.38 4.46
C VAL A 71 -6.35 -6.49 5.87
N ALA A 72 -7.51 -5.88 6.13
CA ALA A 72 -8.22 -6.04 7.40
C ALA A 72 -8.96 -7.40 7.54
N SER A 73 -8.99 -8.23 6.50
CA SER A 73 -9.73 -9.49 6.48
C SER A 73 -8.84 -10.71 6.79
N GLU A 74 -9.42 -11.74 7.40
CA GLU A 74 -8.75 -13.05 7.61
C GLU A 74 -8.33 -13.73 6.30
N ALA A 75 -8.94 -13.31 5.17
CA ALA A 75 -8.56 -13.80 3.85
C ALA A 75 -7.15 -13.35 3.45
N PHE A 76 -6.67 -12.20 3.96
CA PHE A 76 -5.30 -11.74 3.73
C PHE A 76 -4.29 -12.67 4.41
N ASP A 77 -4.48 -13.00 5.69
CA ASP A 77 -3.59 -13.90 6.43
C ASP A 77 -3.52 -15.28 5.76
N THR A 78 -4.68 -15.80 5.35
CA THR A 78 -4.77 -17.07 4.62
C THR A 78 -4.03 -17.01 3.28
N ALA A 79 -4.19 -15.92 2.53
CA ALA A 79 -3.52 -15.74 1.25
C ALA A 79 -2.00 -15.59 1.42
N LEU A 80 -1.55 -14.92 2.48
CA LEU A 80 -0.14 -14.73 2.81
C LEU A 80 0.51 -16.07 3.21
N ALA A 81 -0.13 -16.85 4.09
CA ALA A 81 0.33 -18.17 4.50
C ALA A 81 0.48 -19.15 3.31
N ARG A 82 -0.45 -19.11 2.35
CA ARG A 82 -0.36 -19.91 1.10
C ARG A 82 0.83 -19.52 0.22
N LEU A 83 1.26 -18.27 0.25
CA LEU A 83 2.41 -17.81 -0.52
C LEU A 83 3.74 -18.16 0.14
N GLN A 84 3.79 -18.16 1.47
CA GLN A 84 4.96 -18.58 2.24
C GLN A 84 5.21 -20.08 2.07
N THR A 85 4.16 -20.90 2.13
CA THR A 85 4.27 -22.35 1.93
C THR A 85 4.69 -22.74 0.50
N ARG A 86 4.24 -22.01 -0.54
CA ARG A 86 4.71 -22.23 -1.92
C ARG A 86 6.17 -21.81 -2.16
N GLY A 87 6.69 -20.84 -1.40
CA GLY A 87 8.11 -20.46 -1.48
C GLY A 87 9.05 -21.51 -0.90
N ALA A 88 8.61 -22.28 0.10
CA ALA A 88 9.39 -23.36 0.71
C ALA A 88 9.50 -24.60 -0.20
N ALA A 89 8.48 -24.89 -1.01
CA ALA A 89 8.47 -26.08 -1.87
C ALA A 89 9.44 -26.00 -3.07
N THR A 90 9.94 -24.83 -3.43
CA THR A 90 10.95 -24.66 -4.49
C THR A 90 12.39 -24.69 -3.97
N ALA A 91 12.60 -24.77 -2.65
CA ALA A 91 13.90 -24.97 -2.04
C ALA A 91 14.06 -26.47 -1.71
N SER A 92 14.22 -27.31 -2.72
CA SER A 92 14.69 -28.69 -2.53
C SER A 92 16.22 -28.73 -2.68
N PRO A 93 16.97 -29.16 -1.64
CA PRO A 93 18.44 -29.26 -1.60
C PRO A 93 18.97 -30.47 -2.43
N PRO A 94 20.29 -30.55 -2.71
CA PRO A 94 20.89 -31.41 -3.75
C PRO A 94 20.69 -32.92 -3.60
#